data_AF-A0A3N0ZDI0-F1
#
_entry.id   AF-A0A3N0ZDI0-F1
#
_cell.length_a   1.000
_cell.length_b   1.000
_cell.length_c   1.000
_cell.angle_alpha   90.00
_cell.angle_beta   90.00
_cell.angle_gamma   90.00
#
_symmetry.space_group_name_H-M   'P 1'
#
loop_
_entity.id
_entity.type
_entity.pdbx_description
1 polymer ?
#
loop_
_entity_poly.entity_id
_entity_poly.type
_entity_poly.pdbx_seq_one_letter_code
_entity_poly.pdbx_strand_id
1 'polypeptide(L)'
;MDAPDIKLLIGLKPEEIIQRYKSKGYKFSWDWKDTWQEAHTKAFTVAKAMRLDILTDIRNEVQKALDEGISFQQFKENLKPTLKAKGWWGKVQAKDVPSDVKLPEGIDPGKEVQLGSPYRLRTIYRTNMKVAYSAGHYKNMIDNIKNRPYWMYNAILDGNTRPSHRALHGKVYRADDPIWDKIYPPNDWNCRCSVIPLDDSDLEEMGLKVEEASSLPKSFKIGEGWDYNPGKAFLSFDDTFGGNFKINPNQPNYKDFGRPSVKDVKDRLEAPDKFPSIHEIGEEKFIELLKKEFELKNNPYSVIATADDDKSNFDLEHLKHFYEKRDGRERYAPYIKKTLQDPFEVYLTEYINEKNQIELRKSYIGLFKDKDTNEDIFISLRQSKDGFIFWNAFERRTPQIDKLRKGYIKYWKA
;
A
#
# COMPACT_ATOMS: atom_id res chain seq x y z
N MET A 1 -30.76 -10.76 -4.32
CA MET A 1 -29.83 -10.91 -5.46
C MET A 1 -28.43 -10.85 -4.88
N ASP A 2 -27.80 -12.01 -4.81
CA ASP A 2 -26.41 -12.14 -4.35
C ASP A 2 -25.50 -11.29 -5.23
N ALA A 3 -24.51 -10.65 -4.60
CA ALA A 3 -23.53 -9.86 -5.34
C ALA A 3 -22.82 -10.80 -6.33
N PRO A 4 -22.72 -10.45 -7.63
CA PRO A 4 -22.04 -11.28 -8.59
C PRO A 4 -20.61 -11.56 -8.12
N ASP A 5 -20.19 -12.81 -8.28
CA ASP A 5 -18.88 -13.31 -7.89
C ASP A 5 -17.79 -12.37 -8.45
N ILE A 6 -17.08 -11.69 -7.54
CA ILE A 6 -16.08 -10.66 -7.86
C ILE A 6 -14.98 -11.26 -8.74
N LYS A 7 -14.75 -12.58 -8.68
CA LYS A 7 -13.82 -13.31 -9.54
C LYS A 7 -14.20 -13.28 -11.02
N LEU A 8 -15.48 -13.11 -11.36
CA LEU A 8 -15.96 -13.15 -12.76
C LEU A 8 -15.94 -11.80 -13.48
N LEU A 9 -15.87 -10.68 -12.74
CA LEU A 9 -16.00 -9.32 -13.28
C LEU A 9 -14.66 -8.59 -13.49
N ILE A 10 -13.55 -9.20 -13.05
CA ILE A 10 -12.21 -8.64 -13.21
C ILE A 10 -11.52 -9.42 -14.32
N GLY A 11 -11.47 -8.85 -15.53
CA GLY A 11 -10.71 -9.37 -16.67
C GLY A 11 -9.19 -9.22 -16.53
N LEU A 12 -8.66 -9.42 -15.33
CA LEU A 12 -7.26 -9.68 -14.97
C LEU A 12 -7.26 -10.76 -13.91
N LYS A 13 -6.20 -11.57 -13.85
CA LYS A 13 -6.06 -12.49 -12.74
C LYS A 13 -6.02 -11.69 -11.42
N PRO A 14 -6.83 -12.04 -10.41
CA PRO A 14 -7.01 -11.30 -9.14
C PRO A 14 -5.70 -10.85 -8.48
N GLU A 15 -4.60 -11.55 -8.74
CA GLU A 15 -3.30 -11.39 -8.12
C GLU A 15 -2.68 -9.98 -8.17
N GLU A 16 -2.66 -9.27 -9.30
CA GLU A 16 -1.99 -7.96 -9.39
C GLU A 16 -2.69 -6.85 -8.59
N ILE A 17 -4.03 -6.92 -8.50
CA ILE A 17 -4.85 -6.01 -7.70
C ILE A 17 -4.70 -6.34 -6.21
N ILE A 18 -4.68 -7.64 -5.90
CA ILE A 18 -4.33 -8.20 -4.61
C ILE A 18 -2.97 -7.67 -4.15
N GLN A 19 -1.92 -7.71 -4.98
CA GLN A 19 -0.57 -7.22 -4.63
C GLN A 19 -0.49 -5.74 -4.37
N ARG A 20 -1.12 -4.91 -5.20
CA ARG A 20 -1.05 -3.45 -5.06
C ARG A 20 -1.88 -2.91 -3.89
N TYR A 21 -2.78 -3.72 -3.32
CA TYR A 21 -3.40 -3.39 -2.04
C TYR A 21 -2.52 -3.81 -0.83
N LYS A 22 -1.69 -4.86 -0.99
CA LYS A 22 -0.62 -5.26 -0.03
C LYS A 22 0.47 -4.20 0.11
N SER A 23 0.40 -3.17 -0.73
CA SER A 23 1.39 -2.14 -0.98
C SER A 23 1.02 -0.79 -0.35
N LYS A 24 0.13 -0.75 0.66
CA LYS A 24 -0.24 0.51 1.33
C LYS A 24 0.43 0.62 2.70
N GLY A 25 1.27 1.64 2.91
CA GLY A 25 1.81 1.99 4.23
C GLY A 25 0.72 2.42 5.24
N TYR A 26 1.09 2.75 6.47
CA TYR A 26 0.14 3.15 7.53
C TYR A 26 0.17 4.68 7.75
N LYS A 27 -1.00 5.29 8.04
CA LYS A 27 -1.09 6.69 8.52
C LYS A 27 -2.25 6.81 9.50
N PHE A 28 -2.01 7.39 10.67
CA PHE A 28 -3.08 7.71 11.62
C PHE A 28 -3.87 8.94 11.14
N SER A 29 -5.18 8.94 11.37
CA SER A 29 -6.09 9.99 10.89
C SER A 29 -7.28 10.10 11.81
N TRP A 30 -7.57 11.32 12.27
CA TRP A 30 -8.71 11.58 13.15
C TRP A 30 -9.99 11.86 12.37
N ASP A 31 -9.90 12.72 11.35
CA ASP A 31 -10.93 12.90 10.33
C ASP A 31 -10.47 12.26 9.01
N TRP A 32 -11.41 11.63 8.31
CA TRP A 32 -11.14 11.09 6.99
C TRP A 32 -10.68 12.19 6.03
N LYS A 33 -11.18 13.42 6.20
CA LYS A 33 -10.81 14.60 5.39
C LYS A 33 -9.32 14.94 5.46
N ASP A 34 -8.66 14.68 6.58
CA ASP A 34 -7.26 15.07 6.83
C ASP A 34 -6.26 14.27 6.01
N THR A 35 -6.66 13.10 5.51
CA THR A 35 -5.75 12.19 4.81
C THR A 35 -6.29 11.68 3.50
N TRP A 36 -7.53 11.96 3.13
CA TRP A 36 -8.25 11.19 2.11
C TRP A 36 -7.55 11.05 0.75
N GLN A 37 -7.07 12.16 0.15
CA GLN A 37 -6.34 12.16 -1.15
C GLN A 37 -4.98 11.47 -1.04
N GLU A 38 -4.26 11.66 0.07
CA GLU A 38 -2.97 11.02 0.34
C GLU A 38 -3.09 9.59 0.90
N ALA A 39 -4.23 9.20 1.46
CA ALA A 39 -4.42 7.92 2.13
C ALA A 39 -4.72 6.84 1.10
N HIS A 40 -5.68 7.07 0.21
CA HIS A 40 -6.00 6.09 -0.82
C HIS A 40 -4.84 5.87 -1.80
N THR A 41 -4.01 6.91 -1.98
CA THR A 41 -2.86 6.99 -2.89
C THR A 41 -1.51 6.77 -2.21
N LYS A 42 -1.39 6.84 -0.87
CA LYS A 42 -0.10 6.73 -0.15
C LYS A 42 -0.15 5.88 1.12
N ALA A 43 -1.27 5.69 1.83
CA ALA A 43 -1.31 4.89 3.07
C ALA A 43 -2.72 4.44 3.48
N PHE A 44 -2.92 3.17 3.86
CA PHE A 44 -4.20 2.69 4.38
C PHE A 44 -4.54 3.44 5.68
N THR A 45 -5.66 4.19 5.67
CA THR A 45 -6.16 4.90 6.84
C THR A 45 -7.61 4.54 7.11
N VAL A 46 -7.96 4.50 8.39
CA VAL A 46 -9.33 4.43 8.86
C VAL A 46 -9.48 5.50 9.93
N ALA A 47 -10.37 6.46 9.71
CA ALA A 47 -10.56 7.57 10.66
C ALA A 47 -10.74 7.03 12.09
N LYS A 48 -10.09 7.63 13.10
CA LYS A 48 -10.19 7.23 14.51
C LYS A 48 -9.71 5.81 14.81
N ALA A 49 -9.07 5.10 13.87
CA ALA A 49 -8.25 3.93 14.16
C ALA A 49 -6.84 4.42 14.52
N MET A 50 -6.72 5.03 15.69
CA MET A 50 -5.50 5.72 16.15
C MET A 50 -4.47 4.77 16.78
N ARG A 51 -4.70 3.46 16.69
CA ARG A 51 -3.83 2.39 17.15
C ARG A 51 -3.42 1.52 15.97
N LEU A 52 -2.14 1.21 15.87
CA LEU A 52 -1.59 0.60 14.66
C LEU A 52 -2.10 -0.83 14.46
N ASP A 53 -2.25 -1.59 15.54
CA ASP A 53 -2.75 -2.95 15.50
C ASP A 53 -4.21 -3.02 15.01
N ILE A 54 -5.07 -2.07 15.40
CA ILE A 54 -6.44 -1.93 14.88
C ILE A 54 -6.40 -1.62 13.38
N LEU A 55 -5.54 -0.69 12.97
CA LEU A 55 -5.39 -0.33 11.56
C LEU A 55 -4.87 -1.52 10.73
N THR A 56 -3.94 -2.30 11.29
CA THR A 56 -3.37 -3.52 10.70
C THR A 56 -4.44 -4.60 10.55
N ASP A 57 -5.25 -4.88 11.57
CA ASP A 57 -6.33 -5.88 11.48
C ASP A 57 -7.32 -5.54 10.36
N ILE A 58 -7.76 -4.28 10.29
CA ILE A 58 -8.71 -3.86 9.26
C ILE A 58 -8.07 -3.97 7.87
N ARG A 59 -6.81 -3.54 7.72
CA ARG A 59 -6.06 -3.66 6.46
C ARG A 59 -5.95 -5.13 6.03
N ASN A 60 -5.56 -6.00 6.95
CA ASN A 60 -5.36 -7.43 6.69
C ASN A 60 -6.67 -8.11 6.28
N GLU A 61 -7.79 -7.78 6.91
CA GLU A 61 -9.08 -8.34 6.51
C GLU A 61 -9.54 -7.79 5.15
N VAL A 62 -9.28 -6.51 4.84
CA VAL A 62 -9.57 -5.97 3.50
C VAL A 62 -8.70 -6.67 2.46
N GLN A 63 -7.44 -6.93 2.79
CA GLN A 63 -6.55 -7.70 1.94
C GLN A 63 -7.09 -9.12 1.73
N LYS A 64 -7.55 -9.77 2.80
CA LYS A 64 -8.18 -11.09 2.71
C LYS A 64 -9.41 -11.08 1.81
N ALA A 65 -10.23 -10.02 1.87
CA ALA A 65 -11.37 -9.83 0.97
C ALA A 65 -10.97 -9.73 -0.50
N LEU A 66 -9.85 -9.08 -0.79
CA LEU A 66 -9.30 -9.02 -2.15
C LEU A 66 -8.70 -10.37 -2.57
N ASP A 67 -7.96 -11.02 -1.67
CA ASP A 67 -7.21 -12.25 -1.92
C ASP A 67 -8.12 -13.45 -2.16
N GLU A 68 -9.10 -13.62 -1.27
CA GLU A 68 -9.93 -14.82 -1.18
C GLU A 68 -11.34 -14.60 -1.73
N GLY A 69 -11.74 -13.34 -1.97
CA GLY A 69 -13.09 -13.00 -2.40
C GLY A 69 -14.15 -13.16 -1.30
N ILE A 70 -13.77 -13.05 -0.02
CA ILE A 70 -14.71 -13.21 1.09
C ILE A 70 -15.81 -12.15 1.07
N SER A 71 -17.04 -12.54 1.40
CA SER A 71 -18.20 -11.65 1.42
C SER A 71 -18.13 -10.60 2.54
N PHE A 72 -18.92 -9.53 2.42
CA PHE A 72 -19.06 -8.54 3.51
C PHE A 72 -19.53 -9.20 4.84
N GLN A 73 -20.36 -10.25 4.77
CA GLN A 73 -20.81 -10.93 5.97
C GLN A 73 -19.64 -11.58 6.71
N GLN A 74 -18.79 -12.32 5.99
CA GLN A 74 -17.57 -12.93 6.52
C GLN A 74 -16.59 -11.87 7.03
N PHE A 75 -16.31 -10.83 6.23
CA PHE A 75 -15.46 -9.70 6.63
C PHE A 75 -15.90 -9.09 7.98
N LYS A 76 -17.21 -8.88 8.14
CA LYS A 76 -17.81 -8.34 9.37
C LYS A 76 -17.71 -9.32 10.54
N GLU A 77 -17.95 -10.61 10.30
CA GLU A 77 -17.89 -11.65 11.33
C GLU A 77 -16.47 -11.88 11.84
N ASN A 78 -15.47 -11.81 10.96
CA ASN A 78 -14.06 -11.95 11.30
C ASN A 78 -13.54 -10.74 12.11
N LEU A 79 -13.85 -9.51 11.67
CA LEU A 79 -13.31 -8.31 12.32
C LEU A 79 -14.05 -7.91 13.60
N LYS A 80 -15.36 -8.09 13.68
CA LYS A 80 -16.15 -7.55 14.80
C LYS A 80 -15.66 -8.04 16.18
N PRO A 81 -15.35 -9.34 16.41
CA PRO A 81 -14.83 -9.80 17.69
C PRO A 81 -13.48 -9.14 18.02
N THR A 82 -12.55 -9.11 17.07
CA THR A 82 -11.21 -8.53 17.22
C THR A 82 -11.28 -7.05 17.57
N LEU A 83 -12.05 -6.27 16.81
CA LEU A 83 -12.20 -4.83 17.03
C LEU A 83 -12.91 -4.52 18.36
N LYS A 84 -13.87 -5.35 18.78
CA LYS A 84 -14.49 -5.24 20.11
C LYS A 84 -13.50 -5.50 21.24
N ALA A 85 -12.72 -6.58 21.16
CA ALA A 85 -11.70 -6.93 22.15
C ALA A 85 -10.64 -5.82 22.27
N LYS A 86 -10.37 -5.14 21.16
CA LYS A 86 -9.44 -4.01 21.07
C LYS A 86 -10.01 -2.65 21.51
N GLY A 87 -11.27 -2.60 21.93
CA GLY A 87 -11.95 -1.37 22.38
C GLY A 87 -12.41 -0.46 21.24
N TRP A 88 -12.29 -0.89 19.98
CA TRP A 88 -12.66 -0.11 18.80
C TRP A 88 -14.08 -0.44 18.30
N TRP A 89 -15.10 -0.26 19.14
CA TRP A 89 -16.47 -0.59 18.76
C TRP A 89 -17.50 0.33 19.42
N GLY A 90 -18.56 0.65 18.69
CA GLY A 90 -19.66 1.48 19.19
C GLY A 90 -19.28 2.96 19.27
N LYS A 91 -19.93 3.67 20.19
CA LYS A 91 -19.69 5.09 20.42
C LYS A 91 -18.94 5.27 21.73
N VAL A 92 -17.96 6.17 21.74
CA VAL A 92 -17.14 6.52 22.91
C VAL A 92 -16.89 8.03 22.94
N GLN A 93 -16.40 8.58 24.05
CA GLN A 93 -15.89 9.96 24.05
C GLN A 93 -14.55 10.01 23.33
N ALA A 94 -14.21 11.16 22.73
CA ALA A 94 -12.97 11.33 21.97
C ALA A 94 -11.70 10.97 22.76
N LYS A 95 -11.67 11.25 24.06
CA LYS A 95 -10.56 10.89 24.95
C LYS A 95 -10.39 9.37 25.17
N ASP A 96 -11.46 8.60 24.97
CA ASP A 96 -11.50 7.16 25.24
C ASP A 96 -11.23 6.32 23.98
N VAL A 97 -10.89 6.97 22.85
CA VAL A 97 -10.49 6.28 21.62
C VAL A 97 -9.15 5.55 21.86
N PRO A 98 -9.07 4.23 21.63
CA PRO A 98 -7.80 3.51 21.72
C PRO A 98 -6.77 4.09 20.75
N SER A 99 -5.63 4.54 21.28
CA SER A 99 -4.67 5.34 20.51
C SER A 99 -3.22 5.11 20.95
N ASP A 100 -2.32 5.00 19.97
CA ASP A 100 -0.86 5.03 20.18
C ASP A 100 -0.31 6.47 20.13
N VAL A 101 -1.16 7.43 19.74
CA VAL A 101 -0.81 8.85 19.60
C VAL A 101 -1.71 9.74 20.46
N LYS A 102 -1.25 10.95 20.77
CA LYS A 102 -2.07 11.91 21.53
C LYS A 102 -3.30 12.32 20.70
N LEU A 103 -4.38 12.62 21.40
CA LEU A 103 -5.56 13.24 20.80
C LEU A 103 -5.12 14.53 20.09
N PRO A 104 -5.49 14.74 18.80
CA PRO A 104 -5.11 15.96 18.10
C PRO A 104 -5.64 17.22 18.79
N GLU A 105 -4.87 18.31 18.68
CA GLU A 105 -5.29 19.62 19.18
C GLU A 105 -6.58 20.09 18.47
N GLY A 106 -7.45 20.78 19.22
CA GLY A 106 -8.74 21.27 18.70
C GLY A 106 -9.89 20.26 18.73
N ILE A 107 -9.64 19.02 19.17
CA ILE A 107 -10.71 18.04 19.40
C ILE A 107 -11.20 18.12 20.85
N ASP A 108 -12.50 18.36 21.03
CA ASP A 108 -13.16 18.27 22.34
C ASP A 108 -13.06 16.82 22.89
N PRO A 109 -12.35 16.60 24.02
CA PRO A 109 -12.18 15.28 24.63
C PRO A 109 -13.51 14.62 25.05
N GLY A 110 -14.54 15.42 25.35
CA GLY A 110 -15.87 14.94 25.77
C GLY A 110 -16.80 14.60 24.61
N LYS A 111 -16.44 14.98 23.37
CA LYS A 111 -17.29 14.78 22.20
C LYS A 111 -17.48 13.29 21.90
N GLU A 112 -18.73 12.87 21.73
CA GLU A 112 -19.07 11.51 21.31
C GLU A 112 -18.61 11.25 19.87
N VAL A 113 -17.92 10.13 19.65
CA VAL A 113 -17.46 9.68 18.34
C VAL A 113 -17.86 8.23 18.07
N GLN A 114 -18.17 7.93 16.81
CA GLN A 114 -18.43 6.57 16.35
C GLN A 114 -17.10 5.87 15.97
N LEU A 115 -16.83 4.71 16.56
CA LEU A 115 -15.74 3.78 16.20
C LEU A 115 -16.27 2.71 15.23
N GLY A 116 -16.02 1.42 15.48
CA GLY A 116 -16.55 0.31 14.68
C GLY A 116 -18.07 0.15 14.79
N SER A 117 -18.72 -0.12 13.67
CA SER A 117 -20.13 -0.53 13.60
C SER A 117 -20.36 -1.37 12.33
N PRO A 118 -21.45 -2.16 12.25
CA PRO A 118 -21.75 -2.93 11.04
C PRO A 118 -21.88 -2.05 9.79
N TYR A 119 -22.47 -0.85 9.94
CA TYR A 119 -22.58 0.11 8.84
C TYR A 119 -21.20 0.63 8.42
N ARG A 120 -20.35 0.98 9.38
CA ARG A 120 -19.01 1.47 9.09
C ARG A 120 -18.11 0.42 8.44
N LEU A 121 -18.15 -0.82 8.93
CA LEU A 121 -17.43 -1.92 8.30
C LEU A 121 -17.90 -2.14 6.86
N ARG A 122 -19.20 -1.97 6.58
CA ARG A 122 -19.74 -2.04 5.22
C ARG A 122 -19.15 -0.97 4.31
N THR A 123 -19.05 0.27 4.80
CA THR A 123 -18.43 1.36 4.06
C THR A 123 -16.96 1.07 3.79
N ILE A 124 -16.19 0.66 4.80
CA ILE A 124 -14.76 0.31 4.66
C ILE A 124 -14.60 -0.79 3.60
N TYR A 125 -15.34 -1.88 3.72
CA TYR A 125 -15.31 -2.99 2.76
C TYR A 125 -15.64 -2.50 1.35
N ARG A 126 -16.82 -1.90 1.15
CA ARG A 126 -17.30 -1.52 -0.20
C ARG A 126 -16.39 -0.50 -0.87
N THR A 127 -15.94 0.52 -0.13
CA THR A 127 -15.07 1.56 -0.68
C THR A 127 -13.75 0.96 -1.15
N ASN A 128 -13.10 0.14 -0.32
CA ASN A 128 -11.81 -0.43 -0.67
C ASN A 128 -11.91 -1.44 -1.82
N MET A 129 -12.92 -2.30 -1.82
CA MET A 129 -13.17 -3.22 -2.93
C MET A 129 -13.42 -2.47 -4.24
N LYS A 130 -14.18 -1.36 -4.20
CA LYS A 130 -14.48 -0.57 -5.40
C LYS A 130 -13.25 0.17 -5.94
N VAL A 131 -12.42 0.74 -5.06
CA VAL A 131 -11.16 1.39 -5.45
C VAL A 131 -10.20 0.37 -6.08
N ALA A 132 -10.04 -0.80 -5.45
CA ALA A 132 -9.17 -1.87 -5.96
C ALA A 132 -9.64 -2.38 -7.33
N TYR A 133 -10.94 -2.64 -7.49
CA TYR A 133 -11.54 -2.98 -8.79
C TYR A 133 -11.25 -1.90 -9.84
N SER A 134 -11.48 -0.63 -9.49
CA SER A 134 -11.31 0.48 -10.44
C SER A 134 -9.87 0.63 -10.90
N ALA A 135 -8.91 0.34 -10.02
CA ALA A 135 -7.50 0.36 -10.34
C ALA A 135 -7.06 -0.77 -11.27
N GLY A 136 -7.53 -2.01 -11.04
CA GLY A 136 -7.30 -3.10 -11.98
C GLY A 136 -7.90 -2.82 -13.35
N HIS A 137 -9.14 -2.32 -13.35
CA HIS A 137 -9.82 -1.91 -14.58
C HIS A 137 -9.05 -0.80 -15.32
N TYR A 138 -8.52 0.19 -14.59
CA TYR A 138 -7.73 1.28 -15.18
C TYR A 138 -6.45 0.74 -15.82
N LYS A 139 -5.70 -0.13 -15.11
CA LYS A 139 -4.48 -0.75 -15.64
C LYS A 139 -4.75 -1.51 -16.94
N ASN A 140 -5.80 -2.32 -16.97
CA ASN A 140 -6.23 -3.04 -18.17
C ASN A 140 -6.49 -2.12 -19.36
N MET A 141 -7.22 -1.04 -19.12
CA MET A 141 -7.54 -0.10 -20.19
C MET A 141 -6.31 0.66 -20.68
N ILE A 142 -5.39 1.02 -19.78
CA ILE A 142 -4.12 1.66 -20.14
C ILE A 142 -3.24 0.71 -20.95
N ASP A 143 -3.11 -0.55 -20.53
CA ASP A 143 -2.31 -1.54 -21.26
C ASP A 143 -2.85 -1.80 -22.67
N ASN A 144 -4.17 -1.68 -22.83
CA ASN A 144 -4.87 -1.87 -24.10
C ASN A 144 -5.22 -0.55 -24.81
N ILE A 145 -4.65 0.59 -24.39
CA ILE A 145 -5.05 1.92 -24.87
C ILE A 145 -4.91 2.09 -26.39
N LYS A 146 -3.97 1.36 -27.01
CA LYS A 146 -3.77 1.39 -28.47
C LYS A 146 -4.94 0.77 -29.24
N ASN A 147 -5.55 -0.28 -28.69
CA ASN A 147 -6.67 -0.97 -29.34
C ASN A 147 -8.02 -0.43 -28.88
N ARG A 148 -8.08 0.22 -27.71
CA ARG A 148 -9.29 0.83 -27.16
C ARG A 148 -9.02 2.29 -26.76
N PRO A 149 -8.83 3.19 -27.74
CA PRO A 149 -8.40 4.57 -27.49
C PRO A 149 -9.50 5.48 -26.94
N TYR A 150 -10.74 5.02 -26.82
CA TYR A 150 -11.87 5.79 -26.31
C TYR A 150 -12.44 5.16 -25.06
N TRP A 151 -12.85 5.96 -24.09
CA TRP A 151 -13.44 5.49 -22.85
C TRP A 151 -14.80 6.14 -22.66
N MET A 152 -15.79 5.31 -22.31
CA MET A 152 -17.14 5.77 -22.01
C MET A 152 -17.42 5.69 -20.51
N TYR A 153 -17.92 6.77 -19.92
CA TYR A 153 -18.36 6.76 -18.53
C TYR A 153 -19.68 6.01 -18.39
N ASN A 154 -19.71 4.98 -17.54
CA ASN A 154 -20.86 4.12 -17.32
C ASN A 154 -21.39 4.25 -15.89
N ALA A 155 -22.45 5.03 -15.71
CA ALA A 155 -23.24 5.00 -14.48
C ALA A 155 -24.23 3.83 -14.47
N ILE A 156 -24.46 3.20 -13.30
CA ILE A 156 -25.41 2.08 -13.15
C ILE A 156 -26.89 2.49 -13.33
N LEU A 157 -27.18 3.79 -13.33
CA LEU A 157 -28.50 4.41 -13.57
C LEU A 157 -29.67 4.00 -12.66
N ASP A 158 -29.44 3.25 -11.60
CA ASP A 158 -30.46 2.88 -10.63
C ASP A 158 -31.01 4.08 -9.80
N GLY A 159 -31.98 3.80 -8.92
CA GLY A 159 -32.61 4.83 -8.07
C GLY A 159 -31.66 5.54 -7.10
N ASN A 160 -30.47 4.99 -6.86
CA ASN A 160 -29.44 5.60 -6.00
C ASN A 160 -28.32 6.28 -6.80
N THR A 161 -28.41 6.32 -8.13
CA THR A 161 -27.44 7.01 -8.97
C THR A 161 -27.67 8.51 -8.89
N ARG A 162 -26.66 9.22 -8.37
CA ARG A 162 -26.70 10.68 -8.19
C ARG A 162 -26.91 11.40 -9.54
N PRO A 163 -27.67 12.51 -9.58
CA PRO A 163 -27.87 13.27 -10.81
C PRO A 163 -26.57 13.71 -11.50
N SER A 164 -25.56 14.09 -10.73
CA SER A 164 -24.24 14.47 -11.25
C SER A 164 -23.56 13.33 -12.02
N HIS A 165 -23.65 12.09 -11.53
CA HIS A 165 -23.05 10.93 -12.21
C HIS A 165 -23.90 10.48 -13.39
N ARG A 166 -25.24 10.60 -13.29
CA ARG A 166 -26.16 10.33 -14.39
C ARG A 166 -25.87 11.23 -15.59
N ALA A 167 -25.49 12.49 -15.37
CA ALA A 167 -25.13 13.43 -16.42
C ALA A 167 -23.87 13.02 -17.22
N LEU A 168 -23.01 12.17 -16.65
CA LEU A 168 -21.84 11.62 -17.35
C LEU A 168 -22.12 10.30 -18.06
N HIS A 169 -23.24 9.63 -17.78
CA HIS A 169 -23.53 8.33 -18.38
C HIS A 169 -23.57 8.44 -19.92
N GLY A 170 -22.81 7.57 -20.60
CA GLY A 170 -22.73 7.53 -22.05
C GLY A 170 -21.79 8.57 -22.66
N LYS A 171 -21.18 9.45 -21.86
CA LYS A 171 -20.17 10.40 -22.36
C LYS A 171 -18.88 9.66 -22.68
N VAL A 172 -18.36 9.90 -23.88
CA VAL A 172 -17.15 9.29 -24.41
C VAL A 172 -16.05 10.34 -24.52
N TYR A 173 -14.86 10.02 -24.04
CA TYR A 173 -13.66 10.85 -24.19
C TYR A 173 -12.52 9.99 -24.70
N ARG A 174 -11.49 10.60 -25.26
CA ARG A 174 -10.24 9.87 -25.49
C ARG A 174 -9.66 9.36 -24.18
N ALA A 175 -9.05 8.18 -24.22
CA ALA A 175 -8.47 7.51 -23.06
C ALA A 175 -7.30 8.31 -22.43
N ASP A 176 -6.56 9.07 -23.25
CA ASP A 176 -5.44 9.93 -22.84
C ASP A 176 -5.87 11.36 -22.45
N ASP A 177 -7.17 11.66 -22.48
CA ASP A 177 -7.68 12.99 -22.12
C ASP A 177 -7.50 13.24 -20.59
N PRO A 178 -6.91 14.38 -20.18
CA PRO A 178 -6.73 14.74 -18.78
C PRO A 178 -8.04 14.81 -17.96
N ILE A 179 -9.21 14.85 -18.60
CA ILE A 179 -10.50 14.80 -17.93
C ILE A 179 -10.64 13.58 -17.02
N TRP A 180 -10.02 12.45 -17.38
CA TRP A 180 -10.04 11.23 -16.58
C TRP A 180 -9.35 11.41 -15.22
N ASP A 181 -8.45 12.38 -15.07
CA ASP A 181 -7.85 12.71 -13.78
C ASP A 181 -8.89 13.25 -12.77
N LYS A 182 -10.06 13.69 -13.27
CA LYS A 182 -11.17 14.24 -12.46
C LYS A 182 -12.39 13.33 -12.41
N ILE A 183 -12.74 12.69 -13.52
CA ILE A 183 -14.00 11.96 -13.64
C ILE A 183 -13.87 10.45 -13.53
N TYR A 184 -12.66 9.88 -13.50
CA TYR A 184 -12.52 8.43 -13.41
C TYR A 184 -13.09 7.90 -12.09
N PRO A 185 -14.08 6.98 -12.10
CA PRO A 185 -14.78 6.54 -10.90
C PRO A 185 -13.87 5.66 -10.00
N PRO A 186 -14.22 5.49 -8.72
CA PRO A 186 -15.33 6.14 -7.99
C PRO A 186 -15.14 7.64 -7.77
N ASN A 187 -16.23 8.41 -7.91
CA ASN A 187 -16.25 9.88 -7.74
C ASN A 187 -16.98 10.35 -6.46
N ASP A 188 -17.49 9.43 -5.66
CA ASP A 188 -18.13 9.71 -4.37
C ASP A 188 -18.23 8.41 -3.54
N TRP A 189 -18.56 8.56 -2.26
CA TRP A 189 -18.91 7.47 -1.36
C TRP A 189 -20.07 6.64 -1.93
N ASN A 190 -19.92 5.32 -1.87
CA ASN A 190 -20.86 4.35 -2.45
C ASN A 190 -21.07 4.49 -3.97
N CYS A 191 -20.16 5.16 -4.69
CA CYS A 191 -20.20 5.21 -6.15
C CYS A 191 -20.09 3.79 -6.75
N ARG A 192 -20.92 3.52 -7.77
CA ARG A 192 -20.97 2.23 -8.47
C ARG A 192 -20.71 2.35 -9.97
N CYS A 193 -20.36 3.55 -10.44
CA CYS A 193 -20.02 3.79 -11.83
C CYS A 193 -18.73 3.03 -12.22
N SER A 194 -18.54 2.83 -13.51
CA SER A 194 -17.35 2.26 -14.14
C SER A 194 -17.04 3.01 -15.43
N VAL A 195 -16.05 2.53 -16.16
CA VAL A 195 -15.70 3.00 -17.50
C VAL A 195 -15.75 1.81 -18.44
N ILE A 196 -16.11 2.02 -19.70
CA ILE A 196 -16.09 0.99 -20.75
C ILE A 196 -15.06 1.44 -21.80
N PRO A 197 -14.01 0.64 -22.07
CA PRO A 197 -13.07 0.92 -23.15
C PRO A 197 -13.69 0.56 -24.50
N LEU A 198 -13.52 1.43 -25.49
CA LEU A 198 -14.14 1.38 -26.81
C LEU A 198 -13.09 1.59 -27.92
N ASP A 199 -13.35 1.02 -29.10
CA ASP A 199 -12.66 1.31 -30.38
C ASP A 199 -13.58 2.06 -31.36
N ASP A 200 -13.07 2.35 -32.56
CA ASP A 200 -13.84 3.06 -33.60
C ASP A 200 -15.12 2.30 -34.02
N SER A 201 -15.06 0.97 -34.10
CA SER A 201 -16.21 0.13 -34.46
C SER A 201 -17.31 0.23 -33.41
N ASP A 202 -16.94 0.23 -32.12
CA ASP A 202 -17.89 0.40 -31.03
C ASP A 202 -18.60 1.77 -31.11
N LEU A 203 -17.87 2.84 -31.48
CA LEU A 203 -18.47 4.18 -31.62
C LEU A 203 -19.49 4.21 -32.75
N GLU A 204 -19.17 3.60 -33.89
CA GLU A 204 -20.07 3.53 -35.04
C GLU A 204 -21.32 2.69 -34.73
N GLU A 205 -21.15 1.50 -34.14
CA GLU A 205 -22.25 0.59 -33.81
C GLU A 205 -23.20 1.19 -32.77
N MET A 206 -22.64 1.87 -31.76
CA MET A 206 -23.41 2.46 -30.67
C MET A 206 -23.89 3.89 -30.99
N GLY A 207 -23.51 4.47 -32.12
CA GLY A 207 -23.84 5.84 -32.51
C GLY A 207 -23.28 6.90 -31.54
N LEU A 208 -22.14 6.62 -30.92
CA LEU A 208 -21.51 7.47 -29.92
C LEU A 208 -20.63 8.53 -30.56
N LYS A 209 -20.48 9.68 -29.88
CA LYS A 209 -19.58 10.76 -30.28
C LYS A 209 -18.55 11.01 -29.20
N VAL A 210 -17.30 11.18 -29.62
CA VAL A 210 -16.21 11.58 -28.74
C VAL A 210 -16.39 13.07 -28.40
N GLU A 211 -16.41 13.35 -27.10
CA GLU A 211 -16.58 14.68 -26.54
C GLU A 211 -15.21 15.29 -26.19
N GLU A 212 -15.12 16.61 -26.11
CA GLU A 212 -13.92 17.31 -25.63
C GLU A 212 -13.99 17.60 -24.13
N ALA A 213 -12.85 17.73 -23.45
CA ALA A 213 -12.80 18.02 -22.02
C ALA A 213 -13.58 19.29 -21.58
N SER A 214 -13.70 20.27 -22.47
CA SER A 214 -14.47 21.52 -22.27
C SER A 214 -15.99 21.28 -22.13
N SER A 215 -16.48 20.09 -22.53
CA SER A 215 -17.89 19.71 -22.53
C SER A 215 -18.41 19.14 -21.20
N LEU A 216 -17.59 19.12 -20.13
CA LEU A 216 -18.02 18.61 -18.82
C LEU A 216 -19.36 19.22 -18.39
N PRO A 217 -20.37 18.39 -18.05
CA PRO A 217 -21.63 18.91 -17.57
C PRO A 217 -21.43 19.77 -16.32
N LYS A 218 -21.93 21.01 -16.31
CA LYS A 218 -21.87 21.91 -15.14
C LYS A 218 -22.56 21.31 -13.90
N SER A 219 -23.45 20.34 -14.10
CA SER A 219 -24.12 19.58 -13.04
C SER A 219 -23.24 18.51 -12.40
N PHE A 220 -22.10 18.16 -13.03
CA PHE A 220 -21.15 17.23 -12.44
C PHE A 220 -20.50 17.86 -11.20
N LYS A 221 -20.61 17.14 -10.09
CA LYS A 221 -20.02 17.49 -8.81
C LYS A 221 -19.33 16.25 -8.28
N ILE A 222 -18.04 16.41 -7.97
CA ILE A 222 -17.23 15.39 -7.34
C ILE A 222 -17.53 15.40 -5.84
N GLY A 223 -17.64 14.21 -5.24
CA GLY A 223 -17.76 14.09 -3.79
C GLY A 223 -16.51 14.63 -3.10
N GLU A 224 -16.66 15.22 -1.91
CA GLU A 224 -15.52 15.71 -1.15
C GLU A 224 -14.47 14.60 -0.93
N GLY A 225 -13.22 14.89 -1.30
CA GLY A 225 -12.09 13.94 -1.29
C GLY A 225 -11.98 13.03 -2.52
N TRP A 226 -12.95 13.01 -3.43
CA TRP A 226 -12.90 12.14 -4.62
C TRP A 226 -12.39 12.85 -5.88
N ASP A 227 -11.77 14.02 -5.73
CA ASP A 227 -11.22 14.89 -6.75
C ASP A 227 -9.83 14.43 -7.24
N TYR A 228 -9.74 13.16 -7.60
CA TYR A 228 -8.58 12.52 -8.20
C TYR A 228 -9.04 11.28 -8.98
N ASN A 229 -8.16 10.71 -9.81
CA ASN A 229 -8.40 9.44 -10.48
C ASN A 229 -7.94 8.27 -9.59
N PRO A 230 -8.86 7.47 -9.01
CA PRO A 230 -8.48 6.41 -8.08
C PRO A 230 -7.74 5.26 -8.76
N GLY A 231 -7.97 5.05 -10.06
CA GLY A 231 -7.27 4.02 -10.82
C GLY A 231 -5.82 4.41 -11.07
N LYS A 232 -5.59 5.62 -11.60
CA LYS A 232 -4.26 6.19 -11.85
C LYS A 232 -3.46 6.35 -10.57
N ALA A 233 -4.07 6.91 -9.52
CA ALA A 233 -3.44 7.13 -8.22
C ALA A 233 -2.93 5.82 -7.59
N PHE A 234 -3.67 4.73 -7.76
CA PHE A 234 -3.25 3.42 -7.30
C PHE A 234 -2.06 2.85 -8.10
N LEU A 235 -1.86 3.31 -9.34
CA LEU A 235 -0.69 2.94 -10.16
C LEU A 235 0.51 3.85 -9.94
N SER A 236 0.32 5.13 -9.58
CA SER A 236 1.36 6.15 -9.42
C SER A 236 1.83 6.32 -7.97
N PHE A 237 1.91 5.22 -7.23
CA PHE A 237 1.97 5.22 -5.76
C PHE A 237 3.31 5.74 -5.18
N ASP A 238 4.42 5.70 -5.95
CA ASP A 238 5.76 6.12 -5.47
C ASP A 238 6.15 7.57 -5.86
N ASP A 239 5.49 8.17 -6.86
CA ASP A 239 5.91 9.48 -7.41
C ASP A 239 5.60 10.68 -6.49
N THR A 240 4.81 10.49 -5.42
CA THR A 240 4.20 11.60 -4.65
C THR A 240 4.80 11.86 -3.27
N PHE A 241 5.71 11.01 -2.79
CA PHE A 241 6.66 11.32 -1.70
C PHE A 241 8.07 11.56 -2.26
N GLY A 242 8.15 12.02 -3.51
CA GLY A 242 9.40 12.43 -4.15
C GLY A 242 10.08 13.62 -3.47
N GLY A 243 11.35 13.81 -3.79
CA GLY A 243 12.26 14.78 -3.15
C GLY A 243 13.20 14.09 -2.15
N ASN A 244 14.14 14.84 -1.54
CA ASN A 244 14.96 14.26 -0.48
C ASN A 244 14.12 14.11 0.79
N PHE A 245 14.25 12.96 1.46
CA PHE A 245 13.59 12.69 2.73
C PHE A 245 14.56 12.06 3.71
N LYS A 246 14.34 12.34 5.00
CA LYS A 246 15.21 11.90 6.10
C LYS A 246 14.36 11.31 7.22
N ILE A 247 14.98 10.48 8.06
CA ILE A 247 14.33 9.99 9.28
C ILE A 247 13.99 11.20 10.17
N ASN A 248 12.74 11.30 10.62
CA ASN A 248 12.31 12.34 11.57
C ASN A 248 13.13 12.18 12.87
N PRO A 249 13.91 13.19 13.32
CA PRO A 249 14.68 13.04 14.55
C PRO A 249 13.80 12.94 15.80
N ASN A 250 12.56 13.45 15.75
CA ASN A 250 11.64 13.60 16.88
C ASN A 250 10.70 12.41 17.03
N GLN A 251 11.25 11.20 17.03
CA GLN A 251 10.50 9.96 17.24
C GLN A 251 11.23 9.08 18.28
N PRO A 252 10.52 8.14 18.94
CA PRO A 252 11.14 7.19 19.85
C PRO A 252 12.31 6.43 19.19
N ASN A 253 13.22 5.93 19.99
CA ASN A 253 14.34 5.10 19.55
C ASN A 253 14.47 3.86 20.45
N TYR A 254 15.37 2.96 20.09
CA TYR A 254 15.59 1.71 20.81
C TYR A 254 15.77 1.85 22.33
N LYS A 255 16.39 2.94 22.82
CA LYS A 255 16.59 3.17 24.26
C LYS A 255 15.27 3.43 24.98
N ASP A 256 14.32 4.10 24.32
CA ASP A 256 12.99 4.39 24.87
C ASP A 256 12.19 3.11 25.11
N PHE A 257 12.55 2.03 24.42
CA PHE A 257 12.00 0.68 24.59
C PHE A 257 12.89 -0.24 25.46
N GLY A 258 13.88 0.32 26.17
CA GLY A 258 14.78 -0.44 27.04
C GLY A 258 15.72 -1.40 26.30
N ARG A 259 15.90 -1.23 24.99
CA ARG A 259 16.77 -2.11 24.20
C ARG A 259 18.24 -1.72 24.35
N PRO A 260 19.17 -2.68 24.38
CA PRO A 260 20.60 -2.39 24.45
C PRO A 260 21.12 -1.82 23.13
N SER A 261 22.27 -1.16 23.15
CA SER A 261 22.99 -0.83 21.92
C SER A 261 23.38 -2.11 21.20
N VAL A 262 23.42 -2.08 19.87
CA VAL A 262 23.77 -3.26 19.06
C VAL A 262 25.14 -3.86 19.42
N LYS A 263 26.07 -3.06 19.97
CA LYS A 263 27.41 -3.55 20.42
C LYS A 263 27.32 -4.48 21.61
N ASP A 264 26.27 -4.32 22.42
CA ASP A 264 26.07 -5.06 23.65
C ASP A 264 25.19 -6.31 23.40
N VAL A 265 24.57 -6.41 22.22
CA VAL A 265 23.88 -7.61 21.76
C VAL A 265 24.93 -8.61 21.29
N LYS A 266 24.93 -9.82 21.85
CA LYS A 266 25.88 -10.89 21.46
C LYS A 266 25.34 -11.80 20.36
N ASP A 267 24.03 -12.01 20.34
CA ASP A 267 23.42 -12.94 19.41
C ASP A 267 23.47 -12.40 17.97
N ARG A 268 23.91 -13.26 17.05
CA ARG A 268 24.00 -12.99 15.62
C ARG A 268 23.43 -14.20 14.90
N LEU A 269 22.63 -13.96 13.87
CA LEU A 269 22.23 -15.02 12.97
C LEU A 269 23.42 -15.47 12.13
N GLU A 270 23.47 -16.75 11.83
CA GLU A 270 24.42 -17.23 10.84
C GLU A 270 24.11 -16.59 9.48
N ALA A 271 25.11 -15.93 8.90
CA ALA A 271 24.98 -15.30 7.60
C ALA A 271 24.64 -16.32 6.50
N PRO A 272 23.71 -16.02 5.57
CA PRO A 272 23.56 -16.82 4.37
C PRO A 272 24.80 -16.68 3.47
N ASP A 273 24.99 -17.66 2.59
CA ASP A 273 26.09 -17.61 1.63
C ASP A 273 25.88 -16.45 0.67
N LYS A 274 26.93 -15.66 0.44
CA LYS A 274 26.88 -14.52 -0.49
C LYS A 274 26.73 -15.07 -1.91
N PHE A 275 25.99 -14.35 -2.73
CA PHE A 275 26.01 -14.61 -4.17
C PHE A 275 27.38 -14.28 -4.77
N PRO A 276 27.76 -14.96 -5.86
CA PRO A 276 28.83 -14.46 -6.72
C PRO A 276 28.45 -13.08 -7.26
N SER A 277 29.45 -12.24 -7.49
CA SER A 277 29.26 -10.92 -8.10
C SER A 277 28.83 -11.04 -9.56
N ILE A 278 28.19 -10.00 -10.07
CA ILE A 278 27.86 -9.91 -11.51
C ILE A 278 29.12 -9.98 -12.37
N HIS A 279 30.25 -9.45 -11.89
CA HIS A 279 31.52 -9.52 -12.59
C HIS A 279 32.04 -10.95 -12.77
N GLU A 280 31.76 -11.84 -11.81
CA GLU A 280 32.22 -13.23 -11.85
C GLU A 280 31.35 -14.12 -12.74
N ILE A 281 30.03 -13.92 -12.75
CA ILE A 281 29.09 -14.85 -13.41
C ILE A 281 28.30 -14.26 -14.58
N GLY A 282 28.38 -12.94 -14.78
CA GLY A 282 27.56 -12.21 -15.74
C GLY A 282 26.14 -11.93 -15.25
N GLU A 283 25.53 -10.90 -15.83
CA GLU A 283 24.23 -10.38 -15.40
C GLU A 283 23.09 -11.39 -15.59
N GLU A 284 23.05 -12.10 -16.72
CA GLU A 284 22.00 -13.09 -16.99
C GLU A 284 21.95 -14.19 -15.91
N LYS A 285 23.11 -14.77 -15.57
CA LYS A 285 23.18 -15.80 -14.53
C LYS A 285 22.85 -15.24 -13.15
N PHE A 286 23.24 -13.99 -12.87
CA PHE A 286 22.91 -13.34 -11.62
C PHE A 286 21.40 -13.08 -11.48
N ILE A 287 20.73 -12.64 -12.55
CA ILE A 287 19.27 -12.48 -12.60
C ILE A 287 18.58 -13.82 -12.33
N GLU A 288 19.09 -14.94 -12.87
CA GLU A 288 18.55 -16.27 -12.58
C GLU A 288 18.70 -16.67 -11.10
N LEU A 289 19.80 -16.28 -10.43
CA LEU A 289 19.96 -16.46 -8.98
C LEU A 289 18.93 -15.63 -8.20
N LEU A 290 18.73 -14.35 -8.57
CA LEU A 290 17.71 -13.50 -7.96
C LEU A 290 16.30 -14.06 -8.14
N LYS A 291 15.95 -14.49 -9.36
CA LYS A 291 14.65 -15.11 -9.64
C LYS A 291 14.42 -16.35 -8.79
N LYS A 292 15.47 -17.13 -8.54
CA LYS A 292 15.37 -18.31 -7.66
C LYS A 292 15.19 -17.89 -6.19
N GLU A 293 15.99 -16.95 -5.70
CA GLU A 293 15.99 -16.49 -4.30
C GLU A 293 14.63 -15.91 -3.89
N PHE A 294 14.11 -15.04 -4.75
CA PHE A 294 12.85 -14.34 -4.56
C PHE A 294 11.69 -15.03 -5.26
N GLU A 295 11.78 -16.30 -5.66
CA GLU A 295 10.63 -17.07 -6.17
C GLU A 295 9.91 -16.45 -7.41
N LEU A 296 10.67 -15.79 -8.30
CA LEU A 296 10.21 -15.07 -9.50
C LEU A 296 10.35 -15.87 -10.81
N LYS A 297 10.65 -17.18 -10.77
CA LYS A 297 11.00 -17.93 -11.99
C LYS A 297 9.95 -17.89 -13.09
N ASN A 298 8.68 -18.09 -12.74
CA ASN A 298 7.55 -18.13 -13.68
C ASN A 298 6.51 -17.04 -13.38
N ASN A 299 6.76 -16.21 -12.36
CA ASN A 299 5.83 -15.20 -11.88
C ASN A 299 6.47 -13.83 -12.06
N PRO A 300 5.72 -12.83 -12.54
CA PRO A 300 6.25 -11.47 -12.68
C PRO A 300 6.64 -10.84 -11.34
N TYR A 301 6.13 -11.37 -10.23
CA TYR A 301 6.40 -10.93 -8.87
C TYR A 301 6.37 -12.13 -7.90
N SER A 302 6.76 -11.89 -6.65
CA SER A 302 6.56 -12.79 -5.52
C SER A 302 6.23 -12.04 -4.24
N VAL A 303 5.72 -12.76 -3.25
CA VAL A 303 5.34 -12.21 -1.96
C VAL A 303 5.94 -13.08 -0.87
N ILE A 304 6.75 -12.48 -0.01
CA ILE A 304 7.41 -13.16 1.11
C ILE A 304 6.77 -12.69 2.41
N ALA A 305 6.34 -13.61 3.26
CA ALA A 305 5.87 -13.30 4.60
C ALA A 305 7.01 -12.78 5.48
N THR A 306 6.74 -11.77 6.30
CA THR A 306 7.70 -11.15 7.22
C THR A 306 7.44 -11.57 8.65
N ALA A 307 8.43 -11.42 9.53
CA ALA A 307 8.34 -11.85 10.93
C ALA A 307 7.33 -11.08 11.79
N ASP A 308 6.84 -9.93 11.30
CA ASP A 308 5.84 -9.09 11.96
C ASP A 308 4.42 -9.30 11.41
N ASP A 309 4.15 -10.51 10.89
CA ASP A 309 2.87 -10.94 10.30
C ASP A 309 2.41 -10.07 9.10
N ASP A 310 3.35 -9.45 8.40
CA ASP A 310 3.10 -8.70 7.16
C ASP A 310 3.74 -9.43 5.96
N LYS A 311 3.81 -8.74 4.82
CA LYS A 311 4.32 -9.28 3.56
C LYS A 311 5.21 -8.26 2.86
N SER A 312 6.20 -8.75 2.11
CA SER A 312 7.06 -7.95 1.22
C SER A 312 6.94 -8.44 -0.21
N ASN A 313 6.90 -7.50 -1.14
CA ASN A 313 6.74 -7.75 -2.57
C ASN A 313 8.10 -7.67 -3.27
N PHE A 314 8.28 -8.51 -4.28
CA PHE A 314 9.46 -8.50 -5.14
C PHE A 314 9.05 -8.67 -6.59
N ASP A 315 9.69 -7.93 -7.49
CA ASP A 315 9.65 -8.14 -8.93
C ASP A 315 11.00 -7.74 -9.51
N LEU A 316 11.27 -8.11 -10.76
CA LEU A 316 12.57 -7.82 -11.37
C LEU A 316 12.83 -6.33 -11.58
N GLU A 317 11.80 -5.54 -11.84
CA GLU A 317 11.93 -4.11 -12.11
C GLU A 317 12.42 -3.37 -10.87
N HIS A 318 11.80 -3.63 -9.72
CA HIS A 318 12.23 -3.10 -8.44
C HIS A 318 13.54 -3.73 -8.01
N LEU A 319 13.79 -5.02 -8.24
CA LEU A 319 15.08 -5.64 -7.90
C LEU A 319 16.26 -5.05 -8.68
N LYS A 320 16.06 -4.37 -9.82
CA LYS A 320 17.15 -3.72 -10.59
C LYS A 320 18.02 -2.82 -9.72
N HIS A 321 17.42 -2.04 -8.84
CA HIS A 321 18.18 -1.14 -7.98
C HIS A 321 19.15 -1.88 -7.04
N PHE A 322 19.02 -3.19 -6.85
CA PHE A 322 19.95 -4.02 -6.08
C PHE A 322 21.27 -4.24 -6.81
N TYR A 323 21.24 -4.26 -8.14
CA TYR A 323 22.35 -4.78 -8.94
C TYR A 323 22.81 -3.84 -10.06
N GLU A 324 22.05 -2.81 -10.40
CA GLU A 324 22.44 -1.80 -11.40
C GLU A 324 23.74 -1.09 -11.06
N LYS A 325 24.01 -0.84 -9.76
CA LYS A 325 25.21 -0.13 -9.32
C LYS A 325 26.49 -0.96 -9.40
N ARG A 326 26.38 -2.30 -9.46
CA ARG A 326 27.51 -3.25 -9.57
C ARG A 326 28.69 -2.95 -8.64
N ASP A 327 28.41 -2.59 -7.39
CA ASP A 327 29.43 -2.20 -6.41
C ASP A 327 29.74 -3.30 -5.38
N GLY A 328 29.42 -4.56 -5.72
CA GLY A 328 29.67 -5.74 -4.89
C GLY A 328 28.58 -5.97 -3.84
N ARG A 329 27.70 -4.99 -3.61
CA ARG A 329 26.59 -5.12 -2.67
C ARG A 329 25.54 -6.10 -3.17
N GLU A 330 25.39 -6.29 -4.47
CA GLU A 330 24.43 -7.26 -5.04
C GLU A 330 24.60 -8.68 -4.48
N ARG A 331 25.82 -9.02 -4.04
CA ARG A 331 26.16 -10.31 -3.41
C ARG A 331 25.40 -10.60 -2.11
N TYR A 332 24.88 -9.57 -1.45
CA TYR A 332 24.12 -9.68 -0.20
C TYR A 332 22.63 -9.95 -0.40
N ALA A 333 22.15 -10.13 -1.64
CA ALA A 333 20.74 -10.42 -1.92
C ALA A 333 20.12 -11.53 -1.03
N PRO A 334 20.81 -12.66 -0.73
CA PRO A 334 20.28 -13.71 0.16
C PRO A 334 19.98 -13.24 1.59
N TYR A 335 20.64 -12.17 2.05
CA TYR A 335 20.43 -11.63 3.38
C TYR A 335 19.08 -10.92 3.50
N ILE A 336 18.50 -10.48 2.39
CA ILE A 336 17.24 -9.74 2.36
C ILE A 336 16.11 -10.63 2.85
N LYS A 337 15.93 -11.80 2.22
CA LYS A 337 14.90 -12.78 2.60
C LYS A 337 15.03 -13.18 4.07
N LYS A 338 16.26 -13.47 4.52
CA LYS A 338 16.52 -13.83 5.92
C LYS A 338 16.24 -12.69 6.89
N THR A 339 16.57 -11.45 6.54
CA THR A 339 16.26 -10.27 7.37
C THR A 339 14.75 -10.01 7.47
N LEU A 340 13.97 -10.31 6.43
CA LEU A 340 12.51 -10.18 6.50
C LEU A 340 11.85 -11.26 7.36
N GLN A 341 12.37 -12.49 7.30
CA GLN A 341 11.77 -13.66 7.96
C GLN A 341 12.28 -13.88 9.39
N ASP A 342 13.50 -13.46 9.69
CA ASP A 342 14.12 -13.52 11.02
C ASP A 342 14.92 -12.23 11.30
N PRO A 343 14.25 -11.07 11.41
CA PRO A 343 14.92 -9.82 11.78
C PRO A 343 15.36 -9.85 13.25
N PHE A 344 16.41 -9.09 13.55
CA PHE A 344 16.72 -8.73 14.93
C PHE A 344 15.62 -7.83 15.52
N GLU A 345 15.27 -6.76 14.79
CA GLU A 345 14.23 -5.80 15.17
C GLU A 345 13.53 -5.26 13.92
N VAL A 346 12.25 -4.91 14.08
CA VAL A 346 11.45 -4.22 13.07
C VAL A 346 10.91 -2.93 13.68
N TYR A 347 11.04 -1.84 12.95
CA TYR A 347 10.56 -0.52 13.35
C TYR A 347 9.57 0.03 12.32
N LEU A 348 8.56 0.75 12.80
CA LEU A 348 7.80 1.69 11.99
C LEU A 348 8.42 3.07 12.16
N THR A 349 9.22 3.48 11.17
CA THR A 349 10.04 4.70 11.20
C THR A 349 9.34 5.84 10.47
N GLU A 350 9.29 7.01 11.10
CA GLU A 350 8.84 8.25 10.47
C GLU A 350 9.94 8.84 9.58
N TYR A 351 9.60 9.13 8.33
CA TYR A 351 10.38 9.90 7.39
C TYR A 351 9.70 11.25 7.13
N ILE A 352 10.49 12.31 7.03
CA ILE A 352 10.03 13.67 6.72
C ILE A 352 10.69 14.13 5.42
N ASN A 353 9.88 14.62 4.48
CA ASN A 353 10.37 15.21 3.23
C ASN A 353 10.62 16.72 3.38
N GLU A 354 11.17 17.35 2.34
CA GLU A 354 11.44 18.80 2.29
C GLU A 354 10.18 19.68 2.51
N LYS A 355 8.98 19.13 2.29
CA LYS A 355 7.69 19.80 2.50
C LYS A 355 7.13 19.59 3.92
N ASN A 356 7.94 19.06 4.85
CA ASN A 356 7.54 18.66 6.21
C ASN A 356 6.41 17.62 6.27
N GLN A 357 6.18 16.87 5.19
CA GLN A 357 5.21 15.79 5.20
C GLN A 357 5.83 14.56 5.85
N ILE A 358 5.10 13.95 6.78
CA ILE A 358 5.54 12.74 7.49
C ILE A 358 4.98 11.50 6.83
N GLU A 359 5.84 10.51 6.68
CA GLU A 359 5.53 9.20 6.11
C GLU A 359 6.11 8.08 6.97
N LEU A 360 5.27 7.13 7.37
CA LEU A 360 5.70 5.94 8.09
C LEU A 360 6.17 4.88 7.09
N ARG A 361 7.39 4.37 7.27
CA ARG A 361 7.95 3.26 6.51
C ARG A 361 8.45 2.18 7.46
N LYS A 362 8.28 0.92 7.08
CA LYS A 362 8.81 -0.18 7.87
C LYS A 362 10.29 -0.37 7.61
N SER A 363 11.04 -0.61 8.68
CA SER A 363 12.46 -0.87 8.63
C SER A 363 12.74 -2.20 9.33
N TYR A 364 13.34 -3.14 8.63
CA TYR A 364 13.79 -4.43 9.17
C TYR A 364 15.31 -4.37 9.35
N ILE A 365 15.78 -4.85 10.49
CA ILE A 365 17.20 -4.87 10.83
C ILE A 365 17.63 -6.31 11.00
N GLY A 366 18.57 -6.75 10.18
CA GLY A 366 19.20 -8.07 10.26
C GLY A 366 20.58 -7.95 10.90
N LEU A 367 20.86 -8.84 11.85
CA LEU A 367 22.16 -8.95 12.52
C LEU A 367 22.77 -10.32 12.24
N PHE A 368 23.85 -10.34 11.46
CA PHE A 368 24.48 -11.57 11.02
C PHE A 368 25.95 -11.67 11.44
N LYS A 369 26.44 -12.89 11.54
CA LYS A 369 27.86 -13.22 11.67
C LYS A 369 28.34 -13.80 10.35
N ASP A 370 29.29 -13.13 9.70
CA ASP A 370 29.91 -13.60 8.47
C ASP A 370 30.66 -14.90 8.71
N LYS A 371 30.42 -15.91 7.86
CA LYS A 371 31.01 -17.26 8.03
C LYS A 371 32.52 -17.27 7.80
N ASP A 372 33.01 -16.43 6.89
CA ASP A 372 34.40 -16.48 6.42
C ASP A 372 35.31 -15.59 7.26
N THR A 373 34.84 -14.39 7.56
CA THR A 373 35.60 -13.34 8.24
C THR A 373 35.31 -13.26 9.74
N ASN A 374 34.24 -13.91 10.21
CA ASN A 374 33.73 -13.79 11.58
C ASN A 374 33.38 -12.34 11.98
N GLU A 375 33.21 -11.44 11.01
CA GLU A 375 32.80 -10.06 11.22
C GLU A 375 31.27 -9.95 11.33
N ASP A 376 30.81 -8.89 11.99
CA ASP A 376 29.38 -8.62 12.10
C ASP A 376 28.87 -7.91 10.84
N ILE A 377 27.82 -8.45 10.24
CA ILE A 377 27.13 -7.87 9.08
C ILE A 377 25.77 -7.33 9.51
N PHE A 378 25.50 -6.10 9.09
CA PHE A 378 24.26 -5.41 9.36
C PHE A 378 23.50 -5.17 8.08
N ILE A 379 22.24 -5.59 8.05
CA ILE A 379 21.35 -5.39 6.92
C ILE A 379 20.21 -4.50 7.38
N SER A 380 20.06 -3.34 6.75
CA SER A 380 18.90 -2.49 6.93
C SER A 380 18.05 -2.58 5.68
N LEU A 381 16.86 -3.15 5.84
CA LEU A 381 15.84 -3.14 4.81
C LEU A 381 14.83 -2.08 5.19
N ARG A 382 14.47 -1.24 4.23
CA ARG A 382 13.39 -0.29 4.34
C ARG A 382 12.34 -0.70 3.33
N GLN A 383 11.19 -1.11 3.85
CA GLN A 383 10.03 -1.36 3.04
C GLN A 383 9.41 -0.03 2.62
N SER A 384 9.42 0.23 1.32
CA SER A 384 8.60 1.29 0.73
C SER A 384 7.13 0.95 0.95
N LYS A 385 6.29 1.95 0.79
CA LYS A 385 4.87 1.80 1.08
C LYS A 385 4.27 0.66 0.26
N ASP A 386 4.68 0.53 -1.00
CA ASP A 386 4.31 -0.50 -1.97
C ASP A 386 4.79 -1.93 -1.61
N GLY A 387 5.37 -2.10 -0.43
CA GLY A 387 5.82 -3.39 0.05
C GLY A 387 7.12 -3.86 -0.59
N PHE A 388 7.65 -3.13 -1.58
CA PHE A 388 9.00 -3.36 -2.10
C PHE A 388 10.05 -2.97 -1.07
N ILE A 389 11.23 -3.55 -1.22
CA ILE A 389 12.32 -3.37 -0.27
C ILE A 389 13.40 -2.52 -0.93
N PHE A 390 13.70 -1.39 -0.31
CA PHE A 390 14.99 -0.73 -0.45
C PHE A 390 15.94 -1.26 0.60
N TRP A 391 17.23 -1.35 0.28
CA TRP A 391 18.18 -1.96 1.18
C TRP A 391 19.49 -1.20 1.27
N ASN A 392 20.15 -1.37 2.40
CA ASN A 392 21.54 -1.03 2.61
C ASN A 392 22.20 -2.16 3.42
N ALA A 393 23.25 -2.76 2.88
CA ALA A 393 24.21 -3.55 3.67
C ALA A 393 25.30 -2.65 4.21
N PHE A 394 25.64 -2.88 5.47
CA PHE A 394 26.77 -2.25 6.13
C PHE A 394 27.70 -3.35 6.64
N GLU A 395 28.83 -3.51 5.97
CA GLU A 395 30.01 -4.16 6.53
C GLU A 395 30.72 -3.11 7.40
N ARG A 396 30.65 -3.22 8.74
CA ARG A 396 31.47 -2.58 9.80
C ARG A 396 30.71 -1.80 10.90
N ARG A 397 31.29 -1.95 12.12
CA ARG A 397 31.18 -1.21 13.40
C ARG A 397 29.90 -0.39 13.64
N THR A 398 29.00 -1.06 14.34
CA THR A 398 28.05 -0.72 15.42
C THR A 398 27.37 0.64 15.61
N PRO A 399 28.02 1.83 15.66
CA PRO A 399 27.30 3.06 16.04
C PRO A 399 26.30 3.58 15.00
N GLN A 400 26.44 3.19 13.73
CA GLN A 400 25.54 3.66 12.66
C GLN A 400 24.19 2.93 12.69
N ILE A 401 24.15 1.66 13.13
CA ILE A 401 22.91 0.88 13.20
C ILE A 401 21.96 1.45 14.25
N ASP A 402 22.47 1.84 15.41
CA ASP A 402 21.68 2.47 16.45
C ASP A 402 20.98 3.77 15.98
N LYS A 403 21.52 4.46 14.97
CA LYS A 403 20.87 5.64 14.36
C LYS A 403 19.67 5.27 13.49
N LEU A 404 19.64 4.04 12.97
CA LEU A 404 18.54 3.50 12.15
C LEU A 404 17.43 2.88 13.02
N ARG A 405 17.71 2.57 14.29
CA ARG A 405 16.76 2.03 15.26
C ARG A 405 15.87 3.13 15.86
N LYS A 406 15.11 3.78 14.97
CA LYS A 406 14.19 4.87 15.26
C LYS A 406 12.78 4.53 14.79
N GLY A 407 11.81 5.00 15.58
CA GLY A 407 10.40 4.79 15.39
C GLY A 407 9.82 3.82 16.41
N TYR A 408 8.64 3.33 16.11
CA TYR A 408 7.87 2.45 16.99
C TYR A 408 8.27 1.00 16.73
N ILE A 409 8.70 0.28 17.78
CA ILE A 409 9.12 -1.11 17.64
C ILE A 409 7.91 -2.00 17.34
N LYS A 410 8.02 -2.82 16.28
CA LYS A 410 6.97 -3.71 15.78
C LYS A 410 7.22 -5.16 16.15
N TYR A 411 8.48 -5.53 16.12
CA TYR A 411 8.96 -6.86 16.41
C TYR A 411 10.37 -6.73 16.96
N TRP A 412 10.71 -7.58 17.92
CA TRP A 412 12.09 -7.80 18.32
C TRP A 412 12.26 -9.24 18.77
N LYS A 413 13.46 -9.77 18.54
CA LYS A 413 13.84 -11.05 19.09
C LYS A 413 14.12 -10.89 20.60
N ALA A 414 13.47 -11.73 21.40
CA ALA A 414 13.55 -11.73 22.86
C ALA A 414 14.98 -11.94 23.34
#